data_AF-A0A928CRB7-F1
#
_entry.id   AF-A0A928CRB7-F1
#
_cell.length_a   1.000
_cell.length_b   1.000
_cell.length_c   1.000
_cell.angle_alpha   90.00
_cell.angle_beta   90.00
_cell.angle_gamma   90.00
#
_symmetry.space_group_name_H-M   'P 1'
#
loop_
_entity.id
_entity.type
_entity.pdbx_description
1 polymer ?
#
loop_
_entity_poly.entity_id
_entity_poly.type
_entity_poly.pdbx_seq_one_letter_code
_entity_poly.pdbx_strand_id
1 'polypeptide(L)'
;MKSAYELALERTGGKLNELPQEKKEKIAEIDRIYKSRIAAAELSARQKLAKGLDETQAEELRQGLTAEIASLRDQCEREKNAVRNS
;
A
#
# COMPACT_ATOMS: atom_id res chain seq x y z
N MET A 1 15.00 14.34 29.85
CA MET A 1 14.71 13.06 29.16
C MET A 1 15.02 13.26 27.70
N LYS A 2 15.89 12.42 27.10
CA LYS A 2 16.19 12.50 25.66
C LYS A 2 14.99 11.99 24.86
N SER A 3 14.70 12.62 23.72
CA SER A 3 13.64 12.19 22.80
C SER A 3 14.00 10.85 22.15
N ALA A 4 13.01 10.03 21.80
CA ALA A 4 13.22 8.79 21.05
C ALA A 4 14.00 9.02 19.75
N TYR A 5 13.85 10.20 19.14
CA TYR A 5 14.59 10.63 17.96
C TYR A 5 16.08 10.86 18.25
N GLU A 6 16.41 11.56 19.34
CA GLU A 6 17.79 11.83 19.76
C GLU A 6 18.53 10.54 20.16
N LEU A 7 17.82 9.62 20.82
CA LEU A 7 18.37 8.31 21.18
C LEU A 7 18.65 7.45 19.94
N ALA A 8 17.79 7.52 18.92
CA ALA A 8 18.00 6.81 17.65
C ALA A 8 19.19 7.38 16.87
N LEU A 9 19.39 8.70 16.89
CA LEU A 9 20.55 9.36 16.29
C LEU A 9 21.86 9.01 17.00
N GLU A 10 21.91 8.99 18.33
CA GLU A 10 23.11 8.56 19.07
C GLU A 10 23.47 7.10 18.75
N ARG A 11 22.47 6.21 18.67
CA ARG A 11 22.68 4.79 18.32
C ARG A 11 23.18 4.57 16.91
N THR A 12 22.84 5.46 15.98
CA THR A 12 23.26 5.38 14.56
C THR A 12 24.50 6.22 14.26
N GLY A 13 25.13 6.81 15.27
CA GLY A 13 26.32 7.66 15.09
C GLY A 13 26.04 8.97 14.38
N GLY A 14 24.82 9.51 14.52
CA GLY A 14 24.37 10.75 13.89
C GLY A 14 24.05 10.63 12.40
N LYS A 15 24.11 9.43 11.82
CA LYS A 15 23.76 9.18 10.42
C LYS A 15 22.36 8.57 10.34
N LEU A 16 21.39 9.40 9.94
CA LEU A 16 20.15 8.87 9.39
C LEU A 16 20.49 8.19 8.07
N ASN A 17 20.31 6.88 7.99
CA ASN A 17 20.36 6.15 6.73
C ASN A 17 19.14 6.58 5.89
N GLU A 18 19.20 7.78 5.34
CA GLU A 18 18.20 8.26 4.41
C GLU A 18 18.28 7.43 3.14
N LEU A 19 17.13 6.91 2.70
CA LEU A 19 17.02 6.28 1.38
C LEU A 19 17.43 7.32 0.32
N PRO A 20 18.27 6.92 -0.67
CA PRO A 20 18.54 7.73 -1.85
C PRO A 20 17.25 8.25 -2.48
N GLN A 21 17.30 9.48 -3.00
CA GLN A 21 16.15 10.14 -3.61
C GLN A 21 15.49 9.26 -4.68
N GLU A 22 16.28 8.57 -5.50
CA GLU A 22 15.81 7.63 -6.52
C GLU A 22 14.98 6.47 -5.93
N LYS A 23 15.36 5.94 -4.75
CA LYS A 23 14.59 4.88 -4.08
C LYS A 23 13.29 5.42 -3.51
N LYS A 24 13.32 6.64 -2.95
CA LYS A 24 12.11 7.34 -2.46
C LYS A 24 11.11 7.57 -3.59
N GLU A 25 11.59 7.98 -4.77
CA GLU A 25 10.77 8.21 -5.96
C GLU A 25 10.13 6.92 -6.49
N LYS A 26 10.92 5.84 -6.61
CA LYS A 26 10.40 4.52 -7.01
C LYS A 26 9.33 4.00 -6.05
N ILE A 27 9.55 4.15 -4.74
CA ILE A 27 8.56 3.78 -3.72
C ILE A 27 7.26 4.59 -3.89
N ALA A 28 7.37 5.90 -4.13
CA ALA A 28 6.22 6.77 -4.35
C ALA A 28 5.46 6.43 -5.64
N GLU A 29 6.17 6.02 -6.70
CA GLU A 29 5.57 5.55 -7.94
C GLU A 29 4.79 4.25 -7.73
N ILE A 30 5.38 3.28 -7.04
CA ILE A 30 4.72 2.02 -6.66
C ILE A 30 3.43 2.33 -5.90
N ASP A 31 3.49 3.18 -4.86
CA ASP A 31 2.29 3.55 -4.09
C ASP A 31 1.19 4.18 -4.97
N ARG A 32 1.56 5.04 -5.94
CA ARG A 32 0.59 5.64 -6.87
C ARG A 32 -0.07 4.59 -7.77
N ILE A 33 0.71 3.67 -8.31
CA ILE A 33 0.21 2.57 -9.16
C ILE A 33 -0.77 1.72 -8.37
N TYR A 34 -0.40 1.24 -7.18
CA TYR A 34 -1.28 0.39 -6.38
C TYR A 34 -2.53 1.12 -5.92
N LYS A 35 -2.43 2.41 -5.58
CA LYS A 35 -3.60 3.23 -5.25
C LYS A 35 -4.57 3.34 -6.42
N SER A 36 -4.08 3.51 -7.65
CA SER A 36 -4.94 3.53 -8.84
C SER A 36 -5.62 2.19 -9.09
N ARG A 37 -4.90 1.06 -8.89
CA ARG A 37 -5.46 -0.29 -9.04
C ARG A 37 -6.58 -0.56 -8.02
N ILE A 38 -6.36 -0.21 -6.75
CA ILE A 38 -7.37 -0.32 -5.70
C ILE A 38 -8.60 0.53 -6.04
N ALA A 39 -8.39 1.79 -6.44
CA ALA A 39 -9.50 2.67 -6.82
C ALA A 39 -10.31 2.13 -8.01
N ALA A 40 -9.64 1.55 -9.01
CA ALA A 40 -10.30 0.91 -10.14
C ALA A 40 -11.12 -0.33 -9.72
N ALA A 41 -10.57 -1.17 -8.84
CA ALA A 41 -11.28 -2.33 -8.29
C ALA A 41 -12.53 -1.91 -7.50
N GLU A 42 -12.40 -0.92 -6.62
CA GLU A 42 -13.53 -0.36 -5.87
C GLU A 42 -14.59 0.23 -6.80
N LEU A 43 -14.20 1.00 -7.80
CA LEU A 43 -15.13 1.60 -8.75
C LEU A 43 -15.91 0.52 -9.52
N SER A 44 -15.21 -0.52 -9.99
CA SER A 44 -15.81 -1.66 -10.69
C SER A 44 -16.82 -2.39 -9.81
N ALA A 45 -16.47 -2.67 -8.55
CA ALA A 45 -17.38 -3.32 -7.60
C ALA A 45 -18.61 -2.44 -7.31
N ARG A 46 -18.43 -1.14 -7.09
CA ARG A 46 -19.54 -0.19 -6.90
C ARG A 46 -20.49 -0.15 -8.10
N GLN A 47 -19.96 -0.14 -9.33
CA GLN A 47 -20.77 -0.19 -10.55
C GLN A 47 -21.57 -1.49 -10.65
N LYS A 48 -21.01 -2.64 -10.24
CA LYS A 48 -21.72 -3.91 -10.22
C LYS A 48 -22.81 -3.94 -9.15
N LEU A 49 -22.54 -3.46 -7.94
CA LEU A 49 -23.54 -3.34 -6.88
C LEU A 49 -24.71 -2.45 -7.29
N ALA A 50 -24.44 -1.34 -7.98
CA ALA A 50 -25.46 -0.42 -8.46
C ALA A 50 -26.40 -1.03 -9.53
N LYS A 51 -26.04 -2.15 -10.16
CA LYS A 51 -26.89 -2.86 -11.12
C LYS A 51 -27.99 -3.70 -10.48
N GLY A 52 -28.06 -3.74 -9.14
CA GLY A 52 -29.09 -4.49 -8.42
C GLY A 52 -28.78 -5.98 -8.36
N LEU A 53 -27.61 -6.33 -7.83
CA LEU A 53 -27.28 -7.72 -7.48
C LEU A 53 -28.19 -8.21 -6.35
N ASP A 54 -28.44 -9.52 -6.31
CA ASP A 54 -29.06 -10.13 -5.14
C ASP A 54 -28.11 -10.06 -3.92
N GLU A 55 -28.64 -10.24 -2.71
CA GLU A 55 -27.86 -10.06 -1.47
C GLU A 55 -26.66 -11.01 -1.41
N THR A 56 -26.82 -12.25 -1.90
CA THR A 56 -25.76 -13.25 -1.92
C THR A 56 -24.62 -12.84 -2.85
N GLN A 57 -24.94 -12.45 -4.09
CA GLN A 57 -23.97 -11.99 -5.08
C GLN A 57 -23.31 -10.67 -4.65
N ALA A 58 -24.05 -9.78 -4.01
CA ALA A 58 -23.51 -8.54 -3.46
C ALA A 58 -22.49 -8.85 -2.36
N GLU A 59 -22.77 -9.81 -1.49
CA GLU A 59 -21.87 -10.24 -0.42
C GLU A 59 -20.62 -10.94 -0.97
N GLU A 60 -20.77 -11.87 -1.92
CA GLU A 60 -19.64 -12.52 -2.61
C GLU A 60 -18.74 -11.48 -3.29
N LEU A 61 -19.32 -10.47 -3.93
CA LEU A 61 -18.58 -9.38 -4.56
C LEU A 61 -17.83 -8.53 -3.54
N ARG A 62 -18.42 -8.24 -2.37
CA ARG A 62 -17.76 -7.50 -1.28
C ARG A 62 -16.59 -8.29 -0.69
N GLN A 63 -16.78 -9.61 -0.49
CA GLN A 63 -15.72 -10.49 0.01
C GLN A 63 -14.57 -10.62 -0.99
N GLY A 64 -14.89 -10.81 -2.27
CA GLY A 64 -13.90 -10.84 -3.36
C GLY A 64 -13.11 -9.53 -3.45
N LEU A 65 -13.77 -8.38 -3.39
CA LEU A 65 -13.11 -7.07 -3.37
C LEU A 65 -12.16 -6.93 -2.17
N THR A 66 -12.58 -7.39 -1.00
CA THR A 66 -11.75 -7.32 0.22
C THR A 66 -10.48 -8.15 0.06
N ALA A 67 -10.59 -9.38 -0.46
CA ALA A 67 -9.45 -10.25 -0.74
C ALA A 67 -8.53 -9.67 -1.81
N GLU A 68 -9.09 -9.09 -2.87
CA GLU A 68 -8.32 -8.44 -3.94
C GLU A 68 -7.52 -7.23 -3.42
N ILE A 69 -8.15 -6.35 -2.63
CA ILE A 69 -7.49 -5.19 -2.03
C ILE A 69 -6.38 -5.64 -1.08
N ALA A 70 -6.60 -6.69 -0.27
CA ALA A 70 -5.57 -7.24 0.59
C ALA A 70 -4.36 -7.74 -0.21
N SER A 71 -4.60 -8.51 -1.28
CA SER A 71 -3.54 -9.01 -2.16
C SER A 71 -2.75 -7.87 -2.84
N LEU A 72 -3.44 -6.83 -3.30
CA LEU A 72 -2.82 -5.63 -3.89
C LEU A 72 -1.94 -4.89 -2.88
N ARG A 73 -2.38 -4.77 -1.63
CA ARG A 73 -1.59 -4.15 -0.55
C ARG A 73 -0.36 -4.97 -0.22
N ASP A 74 -0.50 -6.30 -0.13
CA ASP A 74 0.63 -7.19 0.12
C ASP A 74 1.66 -7.11 -1.02
N GLN A 75 1.22 -7.06 -2.27
CA GLN A 75 2.10 -6.92 -3.41
C GLN A 75 2.81 -5.56 -3.39
N CYS A 76 2.11 -4.48 -3.07
CA CYS A 76 2.69 -3.14 -2.89
C CYS A 76 3.80 -3.15 -1.82
N GLU A 77 3.56 -3.73 -0.65
CA GLU A 77 4.58 -3.81 0.40
C GLU A 77 5.78 -4.67 0.00
N ARG A 78 5.55 -5.79 -0.69
CA ARG A 78 6.64 -6.63 -1.22
C ARG A 78 7.53 -5.84 -2.20
N GLU A 79 6.94 -5.11 -3.13
CA GLU A 79 7.69 -4.32 -4.11
C GLU A 79 8.43 -3.15 -3.46
N LYS A 80 7.80 -2.43 -2.52
CA LYS A 80 8.48 -1.38 -1.75
C LYS A 80 9.65 -1.93 -0.95
N ASN A 81 9.50 -3.11 -0.33
CA ASN A 81 10.57 -3.75 0.41
C ASN A 81 11.70 -4.22 -0.52
N ALA A 82 11.40 -4.69 -1.73
CA ALA A 82 12.42 -5.00 -2.72
C ALA A 82 13.26 -3.77 -3.08
N VAL A 83 12.62 -2.61 -3.30
CA VAL A 83 13.33 -1.34 -3.56
C VAL A 83 14.14 -0.85 -2.36
N ARG A 84 13.65 -1.08 -1.14
CA ARG A 84 14.39 -0.71 0.08
C ARG A 84 15.65 -1.58 0.27
N ASN A 85 15.58 -2.86 -0.09
CA ASN A 85 16.64 -3.85 0.12
C ASN A 85 17.60 -4.02 -1.08
N SER A 86 17.24 -3.52 -2.27
CA SER A 86 18.17 -3.33 -3.41
C SER A 86 19.10 -2.16 -3.14
#